data_AF-A0A7K4MWV1-F1
#
_entry.id   AF-A0A7K4MWV1-F1
#
_cell.length_a   1.000
_cell.length_b   1.000
_cell.length_c   1.000
_cell.angle_alpha   90.00
_cell.angle_beta   90.00
_cell.angle_gamma   90.00
#
_symmetry.space_group_name_H-M   'P 1'
#
loop_
_entity.id
_entity.type
_entity.pdbx_description
1 polymer ?
#
loop_
_entity_poly.entity_id
_entity_poly.type
_entity_poly.pdbx_seq_one_letter_code
_entity_poly.pdbx_strand_id
1 'polypeptide(L)' 'MKDLEKFINIFEGLDIAYGITKKSDEINEKGKNVTKSFTITKTPIESLWQDHLDGKDPGLGIIPINKENKCKWGCIDVDK' A
#
# COMPACT_ATOMS: atom_id res chain seq x y z
N MET A 1 -17.34 -13.01 4.77
CA MET A 1 -16.34 -11.92 4.82
C MET A 1 -16.19 -11.42 3.39
N LYS A 2 -16.41 -10.14 3.14
CA LYS A 2 -16.19 -9.56 1.81
C LYS A 2 -14.68 -9.59 1.51
N ASP A 3 -14.28 -9.75 0.25
CA ASP A 3 -12.86 -9.86 -0.12
C ASP A 3 -12.02 -8.68 0.36
N LEU A 4 -12.61 -7.47 0.34
CA LEU A 4 -12.01 -6.24 0.87
C LEU A 4 -11.73 -6.30 2.38
N GLU A 5 -12.68 -6.79 3.19
CA GLU A 5 -12.50 -6.91 4.65
C GLU A 5 -11.34 -7.86 4.97
N LYS A 6 -11.26 -8.98 4.25
CA LYS A 6 -10.16 -9.93 4.39
C LYS A 6 -8.83 -9.30 3.99
N PHE A 7 -8.80 -8.54 2.90
CA PHE A 7 -7.60 -7.84 2.44
C PHE A 7 -7.10 -6.83 3.48
N ILE A 8 -7.99 -5.99 4.02
CA ILE A 8 -7.69 -5.03 5.08
C ILE A 8 -7.17 -5.76 6.32
N ASN A 9 -7.83 -6.81 6.78
CA ASN A 9 -7.42 -7.54 7.99
C ASN A 9 -6.03 -8.17 7.90
N ILE A 10 -5.58 -8.56 6.69
CA ILE A 10 -4.24 -9.14 6.49
C ILE A 10 -3.17 -8.05 6.48
N PHE A 11 -3.45 -6.93 5.78
CA PHE A 11 -2.45 -5.91 5.48
C PHE A 11 -2.60 -4.63 6.32
N GLU A 12 -3.51 -4.59 7.29
CA GLU A 12 -3.62 -3.48 8.23
C GLU A 12 -2.35 -3.34 9.08
N GLY A 13 -2.02 -2.10 9.40
CA GLY A 13 -0.85 -1.73 10.15
C GLY A 13 -1.06 -0.38 10.81
N LEU A 14 -0.21 0.60 10.49
CA LEU A 14 -0.30 1.91 11.10
C LEU A 14 -1.53 2.65 10.57
N ASP A 15 -2.36 3.17 11.47
CA ASP A 15 -3.65 3.81 11.17
C ASP A 15 -3.62 5.34 11.25
N ILE A 16 -2.44 5.93 11.51
CA ILE A 16 -2.23 7.38 11.54
C ILE A 16 -1.48 7.90 10.31
N ALA A 17 -0.96 7.02 9.47
CA ALA A 17 -0.29 7.37 8.23
C ALA A 17 -0.32 6.23 7.22
N TYR A 18 -0.30 6.57 5.93
CA TYR A 18 -0.15 5.61 4.83
C TYR A 18 0.74 6.20 3.72
N GLY A 19 1.35 5.32 2.94
CA GLY A 19 2.07 5.66 1.73
C GLY A 19 1.14 5.75 0.52
N ILE A 20 1.49 6.62 -0.43
CA ILE A 20 0.93 6.62 -1.78
C ILE A 20 2.06 6.52 -2.78
N THR A 21 1.87 5.74 -3.84
CA THR A 21 2.79 5.65 -4.98
C THR A 21 2.05 6.01 -6.25
N LYS A 22 2.47 7.10 -6.89
CA LYS A 22 1.97 7.53 -8.19
C LYS A 22 2.91 7.04 -9.28
N LYS A 23 2.38 6.30 -10.25
CA LYS A 23 3.06 6.02 -11.51
C LYS A 23 3.05 7.29 -12.37
N SER A 24 4.15 7.55 -13.06
CA SER A 24 4.14 8.46 -14.21
C SER A 24 4.03 7.66 -15.50
N ASP A 25 3.73 8.36 -16.59
CA ASP A 25 3.75 7.79 -17.95
C ASP A 25 5.18 7.65 -18.50
N GLU A 26 6.20 7.98 -17.70
CA GLU A 26 7.61 7.91 -18.10
C GLU A 26 8.18 6.51 -17.80
N ILE A 27 8.87 5.94 -18.79
CA ILE A 27 9.62 4.70 -18.65
C ILE A 27 11.10 5.05 -18.51
N ASN A 28 11.77 4.50 -17.49
CA ASN A 28 13.20 4.70 -17.31
C ASN A 28 14.02 3.85 -18.30
N GLU A 29 15.33 4.10 -18.37
CA GLU A 29 16.27 3.38 -19.26
C GLU A 29 16.28 1.86 -19.05
N LYS A 30 15.77 1.37 -17.91
CA LYS A 30 15.66 -0.05 -17.56
C LYS A 30 14.28 -0.64 -17.87
N GLY A 31 13.42 0.09 -18.58
CA GLY A 31 12.09 -0.37 -18.98
C GLY A 31 11.05 -0.38 -17.84
N LYS A 32 11.31 0.28 -16.71
CA LYS A 32 10.37 0.35 -15.57
C LYS A 32 9.69 1.72 -15.53
N ASN A 33 8.42 1.75 -15.11
CA ASN A 33 7.71 3.00 -14.85
C ASN A 33 8.43 3.81 -13.78
N VAL A 34 8.59 5.11 -14.03
CA VAL A 34 9.04 6.06 -13.02
C VAL A 34 7.88 6.27 -12.04
N THR A 35 8.19 6.26 -10.74
CA THR A 35 7.19 6.42 -9.69
C THR A 35 7.60 7.48 -8.68
N LYS A 36 6.62 8.20 -8.14
CA LYS A 36 6.82 9.11 -7.00
C LYS A 36 6.01 8.63 -5.80
N SER A 37 6.68 8.48 -4.66
CA SER A 37 6.08 7.99 -3.42
C SER A 37 6.07 9.06 -2.34
N PHE A 38 5.00 9.13 -1.56
CA PHE A 38 4.81 10.09 -0.47
C PHE A 38 4.14 9.43 0.73
N THR A 39 4.39 9.93 1.93
CA THR A 39 3.65 9.55 3.14
C THR A 39 2.59 10.60 3.45
N ILE A 40 1.36 10.15 3.70
CA ILE A 40 0.24 10.98 4.13
C ILE A 40 -0.06 10.67 5.59
N THR A 41 0.03 11.68 6.47
CA THR A 41 -0.28 11.57 7.90
C THR A 41 -1.80 11.68 8.13
N LYS A 42 -2.54 10.67 7.67
CA LYS A 42 -3.99 10.50 7.86
C LYS A 42 -4.32 9.02 8.00
N THR A 43 -5.49 8.71 8.54
CA THR A 43 -6.01 7.35 8.56
C THR A 43 -6.38 6.87 7.15
N PRO A 44 -5.96 5.67 6.73
CA PRO A 44 -6.37 5.09 5.46
C PRO A 44 -7.86 4.72 5.51
N ILE A 45 -8.65 5.26 4.58
CA ILE A 45 -10.09 5.00 4.47
C ILE A 45 -10.37 3.81 3.53
N GLU A 46 -11.49 3.13 3.72
CA GLU A 46 -11.89 1.92 2.97
C GLU A 46 -11.82 2.09 1.44
N SER A 47 -12.15 3.27 0.91
CA SER A 47 -12.09 3.53 -0.54
C SER A 47 -10.66 3.43 -1.10
N LEU A 48 -9.63 3.80 -0.33
CA LEU A 48 -8.23 3.67 -0.77
C LEU A 48 -7.82 2.20 -0.91
N TRP A 49 -8.33 1.35 -0.01
CA TRP A 49 -8.10 -0.09 -0.07
C TRP A 49 -8.79 -0.71 -1.28
N GLN A 50 -10.03 -0.33 -1.54
CA GLN A 50 -10.77 -0.79 -2.71
C GLN A 50 -10.10 -0.32 -4.01
N ASP A 51 -9.71 0.95 -4.10
CA ASP A 51 -9.05 1.49 -5.28
C ASP A 51 -7.70 0.78 -5.54
N HIS A 52 -6.95 0.46 -4.49
CA HIS A 52 -5.71 -0.31 -4.61
C HIS A 52 -5.97 -1.75 -5.08
N LEU A 53 -7.00 -2.42 -4.54
CA LEU A 53 -7.39 -3.76 -4.96
C LEU A 53 -7.88 -3.78 -6.42
N ASP A 54 -8.53 -2.70 -6.87
CA ASP A 54 -8.96 -2.49 -8.25
C ASP A 54 -7.79 -2.13 -9.20
N GLY A 55 -6.58 -1.92 -8.67
CA GLY A 55 -5.40 -1.54 -9.45
C GLY A 55 -5.39 -0.09 -9.93
N LYS A 56 -6.18 0.80 -9.31
CA LYS A 56 -6.20 2.24 -9.62
C LYS A 56 -4.98 2.94 -9.03
N ASP A 57 -4.49 3.96 -9.73
CA ASP A 57 -3.49 4.87 -9.19
C ASP A 57 -4.15 5.97 -8.32
N PRO A 58 -3.49 6.43 -7.23
CA PRO A 58 -2.21 5.97 -6.71
C PRO A 58 -2.31 4.63 -5.97
N GLY A 59 -1.24 3.85 -5.99
CA GLY A 59 -1.11 2.67 -5.14
C GLY A 59 -1.06 3.05 -3.66
N LEU A 60 -1.71 2.25 -2.81
CA LEU A 60 -1.72 2.37 -1.35
C LEU A 60 -0.54 1.60 -0.75
N GLY A 61 0.17 2.21 0.19
CA GLY A 61 1.18 1.56 1.01
C GLY A 61 0.81 1.64 2.49
N ILE A 62 0.87 0.53 3.21
CA ILE A 62 0.60 0.48 4.65
C ILE A 62 1.89 0.18 5.38
N ILE A 63 2.14 0.90 6.48
CA ILE A 63 3.31 0.63 7.32
C ILE A 63 2.98 -0.61 8.19
N PRO A 64 3.81 -1.67 8.19
CA PRO A 64 3.47 -3.00 8.73
C PRO A 64 3.49 -3.12 10.27
N ILE A 65 3.40 -2.00 11.00
CA ILE A 65 3.40 -1.98 12.47
C ILE A 65 2.12 -1.36 13.00
N ASN A 66 1.70 -1.70 14.21
CA ASN A 66 0.64 -0.97 14.92
C ASN A 66 1.20 0.24 15.68
N LYS A 67 0.31 1.00 16.34
CA LYS A 67 0.66 2.15 17.21
C LYS A 67 1.59 1.84 18.38
N GLU A 68 1.73 0.56 18.75
CA GLU A 68 2.65 0.09 19.80
C GLU A 68 4.02 -0.33 19.23
N ASN A 69 4.29 -0.03 17.96
CA ASN A 69 5.48 -0.46 17.21
C ASN A 69 5.65 -1.99 17.12
N LYS A 70 4.55 -2.74 17.21
CA LYS A 70 4.56 -4.19 17.01
C LYS A 70 4.27 -4.53 15.55
N CYS A 71 5.07 -5.42 14.98
CA CYS A 71 4.88 -5.94 13.63
C CYS A 71 3.52 -6.65 13.50
N LYS A 72 2.78 -6.33 12.44
CA LYS A 72 1.50 -6.93 12.07
C LYS A 72 1.65 -7.92 10.91
N TRP A 73 2.50 -7.61 9.94
CA TRP A 73 2.74 -8.45 8.78
C TRP A 73 4.12 -8.17 8.17
N GLY A 74 4.55 -9.05 7.27
CA GLY A 74 5.75 -8.88 6.45
C GLY A 74 5.52 -9.51 5.08
N CYS A 75 6.27 -9.06 4.08
CA CYS A 75 6.24 -9.65 2.75
C CYS A 75 7.63 -10.22 2.43
N ILE A 76 7.67 -11.43 1.89
CA ILE A 76 8.88 -12.07 1.39
C ILE A 76 8.62 -12.39 -0.07
N ASP A 77 9.44 -11.81 -0.94
CA ASP A 77 9.48 -12.19 -2.34
C ASP A 77 10.35 -13.45 -2.45
N VAL A 78 9.76 -14.55 -2.92
CA VAL A 78 10.46 -15.83 -3.07
C VAL A 78 10.56 -16.13 -4.55
N ASP A 79 11.74 -15.86 -5.09
CA ASP A 79 12.11 -16.30 -6.43
C ASP A 79 12.45 -17.80 -6.43
N LYS A 80 12.10 -18.48 -7.52
CA LYS A 80 12.52 -19.87 -7.79
C LYS A 80 13.91 -19.95 -8.38
#